data_AF-A0A841LTC9-F1
#
_entry.id   AF-A0A841LTC9-F1
#
_cell.length_a   1.000
_cell.length_b   1.000
_cell.length_c   1.000
_cell.angle_alpha   90.00
_cell.angle_beta   90.00
_cell.angle_gamma   90.00
#
_symmetry.space_group_name_H-M   'P 1'
#
loop_
_entity.id
_entity.type
_entity.pdbx_description
1 polymer ?
#
loop_
_entity_poly.entity_id
_entity_poly.type
_entity_poly.pdbx_seq_one_letter_code
_entity_poly.pdbx_strand_id
1 'polypeptide(L)'
;MKIKKLLFYSLILSATVVLCINLFVKYQTDPVIYPNEQDAPKTKVAIIFGAGINNNKPSKYLKDRLDAGIKLYKNHKIDKILLSGDNGSETHDELTVMKLYCCEHGVDTNKIYLDYAGFDSYSTLYRSKYIFNIDTAILVSQKYHLNRCVNIGNKLGIKSYGFIADQGTYQGFKYVSFREYFALVKSTIDLMIGRKPHFLGEKININGPSNYTKE
;
A
#
# COMPACT_ATOMS: atom_id res chain seq x y z
N MET A 1 10.02 5.11 44.87
CA MET A 1 9.36 3.82 44.57
C MET A 1 8.01 3.97 43.85
N LYS A 2 7.13 4.91 44.24
CA LYS A 2 5.82 5.14 43.57
C LYS A 2 5.92 5.56 42.09
N ILE A 3 6.83 6.48 41.75
CA ILE A 3 7.03 6.96 40.36
C ILE A 3 7.47 5.83 39.41
N LYS A 4 8.43 4.98 39.83
CA LYS A 4 8.87 3.82 39.04
C LYS A 4 7.73 2.84 38.75
N LYS A 5 6.85 2.60 39.73
CA LYS A 5 5.64 1.78 39.55
C LYS A 5 4.67 2.43 38.56
N LEU A 6 4.43 3.73 38.67
CA LEU A 6 3.54 4.45 37.75
C LEU A 6 4.06 4.40 36.29
N LEU A 7 5.36 4.64 36.09
CA LEU A 7 5.99 4.54 34.76
C LEU A 7 5.87 3.13 34.18
N PHE A 8 6.08 2.10 35.02
CA PHE A 8 5.92 0.71 34.61
C PHE A 8 4.48 0.39 34.19
N TYR A 9 3.47 0.79 34.97
CA TYR A 9 2.07 0.60 34.59
C TYR A 9 1.69 1.38 33.34
N SER A 10 2.19 2.59 33.16
CA SER A 10 1.97 3.38 31.94
C SER A 10 2.56 2.70 30.70
N LEU A 11 3.74 2.09 30.82
CA LEU A 11 4.38 1.36 29.73
C LEU A 11 3.57 0.11 29.36
N ILE A 12 3.11 -0.65 30.36
CA ILE A 12 2.25 -1.82 30.14
C ILE A 12 0.97 -1.40 29.44
N LEU A 13 0.29 -0.36 29.94
CA LEU A 13 -0.95 0.13 29.35
C LEU A 13 -0.73 0.55 27.88
N SER A 14 0.34 1.29 27.59
CA SER A 14 0.69 1.68 26.22
C SER A 14 0.91 0.47 25.31
N ALA A 15 1.70 -0.51 25.76
CA ALA A 15 1.93 -1.74 25.01
C ALA A 15 0.64 -2.54 24.78
N THR A 16 -0.23 -2.63 25.78
CA THR A 16 -1.55 -3.26 25.66
C THR A 16 -2.41 -2.55 24.63
N VAL A 17 -2.47 -1.21 24.63
CA VAL A 17 -3.23 -0.43 23.66
C VAL A 17 -2.72 -0.68 22.24
N VAL A 18 -1.40 -0.63 22.02
CA VAL A 18 -0.79 -0.93 20.72
C VAL A 18 -1.18 -2.33 20.25
N LEU A 19 -1.09 -3.33 21.13
CA LEU A 19 -1.44 -4.70 20.81
C LEU A 19 -2.93 -4.85 20.48
N CYS A 20 -3.82 -4.28 21.29
CA CYS A 20 -5.27 -4.34 21.09
C CYS A 20 -5.67 -3.71 19.74
N ILE A 21 -5.13 -2.55 19.38
CA ILE A 21 -5.41 -1.90 18.09
C ILE A 21 -4.97 -2.79 16.92
N ASN A 22 -3.78 -3.36 17.00
CA ASN A 22 -3.25 -4.24 15.95
C ASN A 22 -4.09 -5.51 15.79
N LEU A 23 -4.45 -6.16 16.90
CA LEU A 23 -5.29 -7.36 16.89
C LEU A 23 -6.70 -7.07 16.36
N PHE A 24 -7.28 -5.95 16.76
CA PHE A 24 -8.60 -5.52 16.30
C PHE A 24 -8.62 -5.25 14.79
N VAL A 25 -7.64 -4.50 14.28
CA VAL A 25 -7.53 -4.24 12.84
C VAL A 25 -7.32 -5.55 12.09
N LYS A 26 -6.38 -6.39 12.53
CA LYS A 26 -6.13 -7.70 11.91
C LYS A 26 -7.39 -8.56 11.85
N TYR A 27 -8.15 -8.64 12.93
CA TYR A 27 -9.41 -9.39 12.96
C TYR A 27 -10.41 -8.89 11.91
N GLN A 28 -10.50 -7.57 11.67
CA GLN A 28 -11.39 -7.00 10.66
C GLN A 28 -10.91 -7.19 9.23
N THR A 29 -9.59 -7.22 9.01
CA THR A 29 -9.02 -7.13 7.66
C THR A 29 -8.49 -8.46 7.11
N ASP A 30 -8.06 -9.40 7.95
CA ASP A 30 -7.58 -10.72 7.52
C ASP A 30 -8.57 -11.48 6.60
N PRO A 31 -9.90 -11.45 6.82
CA PRO A 31 -10.85 -12.18 5.96
C PRO A 31 -10.91 -11.73 4.49
N VAL A 32 -10.39 -10.54 4.17
CA VAL A 32 -10.38 -9.97 2.81
C VAL A 32 -8.98 -9.89 2.21
N ILE A 33 -8.01 -10.60 2.81
CA ILE A 33 -6.63 -10.70 2.33
C ILE A 33 -6.40 -12.09 1.74
N TYR A 34 -6.09 -12.14 0.46
CA TYR A 34 -6.00 -13.38 -0.32
C TYR A 34 -4.55 -13.75 -0.63
N PRO A 35 -4.15 -15.02 -0.39
CA PRO A 35 -2.85 -15.54 -0.82
C PRO A 35 -2.84 -16.00 -2.28
N ASN A 36 -4.00 -16.39 -2.82
CA ASN A 36 -4.13 -16.91 -4.18
C ASN A 36 -5.05 -16.03 -5.02
N GLU A 37 -4.70 -15.83 -6.28
CA GLU A 37 -5.43 -14.97 -7.21
C GLU A 37 -6.82 -15.53 -7.54
N GLN A 38 -6.98 -16.86 -7.48
CA GLN A 38 -8.25 -17.55 -7.75
C GLN A 38 -9.33 -17.09 -6.75
N ASP A 39 -8.94 -16.93 -5.48
CA ASP A 39 -9.83 -16.53 -4.37
C ASP A 39 -10.07 -15.02 -4.33
N ALA A 40 -9.13 -14.23 -4.86
CA ALA A 40 -9.26 -12.77 -4.89
C ALA A 40 -10.44 -12.34 -5.80
N PRO A 41 -11.28 -11.40 -5.36
CA PRO A 41 -12.40 -10.89 -6.16
C PRO A 41 -11.91 -10.12 -7.38
N LYS A 42 -12.75 -10.05 -8.42
CA LYS A 42 -12.49 -9.16 -9.56
C LYS A 42 -12.77 -7.71 -9.16
N THR A 43 -11.86 -6.80 -9.52
CA THR A 43 -12.03 -5.34 -9.34
C THR A 43 -11.53 -4.60 -10.57
N LYS A 44 -11.78 -3.30 -10.71
CA LYS A 44 -11.27 -2.53 -11.86
C LYS A 44 -9.78 -2.18 -11.73
N VAL A 45 -9.28 -2.06 -10.50
CA VAL A 45 -7.95 -1.50 -10.20
C VAL A 45 -7.24 -2.33 -9.14
N ALA A 46 -5.94 -2.58 -9.34
CA ALA A 46 -5.03 -2.85 -8.23
C ALA A 46 -4.19 -1.62 -7.89
N ILE A 47 -3.91 -1.44 -6.61
CA ILE A 47 -2.97 -0.44 -6.10
C ILE A 47 -1.71 -1.20 -5.65
N ILE A 48 -0.58 -0.95 -6.33
CA ILE A 48 0.71 -1.54 -6.01
C ILE A 48 1.55 -0.51 -5.27
N PHE A 49 1.88 -0.83 -4.01
CA PHE A 49 2.64 0.06 -3.14
C PHE A 49 4.15 -0.01 -3.42
N GLY A 50 4.81 1.15 -3.50
CA GLY A 50 6.26 1.30 -3.56
C GLY A 50 7.00 0.63 -2.40
N ALA A 51 8.24 0.20 -2.65
CA ALA A 51 9.05 -0.55 -1.67
C ALA A 51 10.57 -0.43 -1.90
N GLY A 52 11.00 0.65 -2.56
CA GLY A 52 12.39 0.96 -2.84
C GLY A 52 12.92 0.29 -4.11
N ILE A 53 13.89 0.96 -4.73
CA ILE A 53 14.71 0.45 -5.82
C ILE A 53 16.18 0.34 -5.38
N ASN A 54 16.92 -0.59 -6.00
CA ASN A 54 18.35 -0.76 -5.86
C ASN A 54 18.98 -0.66 -7.25
N ASN A 55 19.85 0.32 -7.49
CA ASN A 55 20.54 0.52 -8.77
C ASN A 55 19.57 0.51 -9.98
N ASN A 56 18.51 1.33 -9.94
CA ASN A 56 17.46 1.43 -10.96
C ASN A 56 16.70 0.13 -11.24
N LYS A 57 16.73 -0.84 -10.32
CA LYS A 57 15.92 -2.06 -10.38
C LYS A 57 15.03 -2.16 -9.15
N PRO A 58 13.85 -2.78 -9.25
CA PRO A 58 13.00 -3.02 -8.08
C PRO A 58 13.78 -3.75 -6.97
N SER A 59 13.63 -3.31 -5.72
CA SER A 59 14.05 -4.12 -4.58
C SER A 59 13.30 -5.46 -4.57
N LYS A 60 13.75 -6.43 -3.78
CA LYS A 60 13.02 -7.71 -3.66
C LYS A 60 11.56 -7.52 -3.25
N TYR A 61 11.29 -6.63 -2.30
CA TYR A 61 9.93 -6.31 -1.89
C TYR A 61 9.12 -5.71 -3.05
N LEU A 62 9.71 -4.77 -3.79
CA LEU A 62 9.03 -4.08 -4.88
C LEU A 62 8.76 -5.01 -6.05
N LYS A 63 9.76 -5.81 -6.44
CA LYS A 63 9.66 -6.81 -7.51
C LYS A 63 8.47 -7.73 -7.28
N ASP A 64 8.35 -8.32 -6.09
CA ASP A 64 7.27 -9.28 -5.83
C ASP A 64 5.89 -8.60 -5.83
N ARG A 65 5.80 -7.34 -5.40
CA ARG A 65 4.55 -6.56 -5.49
C ARG A 65 4.16 -6.31 -6.93
N LEU A 66 5.13 -5.96 -7.78
CA LEU A 66 4.91 -5.78 -9.21
C LEU A 66 4.47 -7.11 -9.85
N ASP A 67 5.19 -8.20 -9.57
CA ASP A 67 4.86 -9.54 -10.08
C ASP A 67 3.45 -9.97 -9.67
N ALA A 68 3.07 -9.75 -8.41
CA ALA A 68 1.74 -10.05 -7.89
C ALA A 68 0.64 -9.22 -8.60
N GLY A 69 0.87 -7.92 -8.82
CA GLY A 69 -0.06 -7.07 -9.56
C GLY A 69 -0.18 -7.45 -11.03
N ILE A 70 0.94 -7.77 -11.69
CA ILE A 70 0.98 -8.26 -13.07
C ILE A 70 0.23 -9.60 -13.17
N LYS A 71 0.39 -10.48 -12.18
CA LYS A 71 -0.35 -11.75 -12.11
C LYS A 71 -1.85 -11.52 -12.07
N LEU A 72 -2.35 -10.59 -11.25
CA LEU A 72 -3.76 -10.22 -11.21
C LEU A 72 -4.25 -9.67 -12.55
N TYR A 73 -3.45 -8.82 -13.21
CA TYR A 73 -3.77 -8.25 -14.51
C TYR A 73 -3.90 -9.32 -15.60
N LYS A 74 -2.88 -10.19 -15.72
CA LYS A 74 -2.85 -11.27 -16.71
C LYS A 74 -3.97 -12.30 -16.53
N ASN A 75 -4.46 -12.47 -15.30
CA ASN A 75 -5.57 -13.37 -14.98
C ASN A 75 -6.94 -12.67 -14.99
N HIS A 76 -7.04 -11.46 -15.54
CA HIS A 76 -8.30 -10.70 -15.64
C HIS A 76 -9.02 -10.51 -14.29
N LYS A 77 -8.24 -10.39 -13.20
CA LYS A 77 -8.74 -10.01 -11.87
C LYS A 77 -8.80 -8.50 -11.70
N ILE A 78 -8.03 -7.77 -12.50
CA ILE A 78 -8.01 -6.31 -12.59
C ILE A 78 -7.91 -5.85 -14.04
N ASP A 79 -8.40 -4.65 -14.33
CA ASP A 79 -8.30 -4.02 -15.65
C ASP A 79 -7.14 -3.03 -15.73
N LYS A 80 -6.77 -2.43 -14.59
CA LYS A 80 -5.82 -1.32 -14.48
C LYS A 80 -4.95 -1.46 -13.24
N ILE A 81 -3.79 -0.82 -13.28
CA ILE A 81 -2.83 -0.76 -12.19
C ILE A 81 -2.59 0.70 -11.83
N LEU A 82 -2.72 1.04 -10.55
CA LEU A 82 -2.19 2.25 -9.95
C LEU A 82 -0.88 1.92 -9.23
N LEU A 83 0.23 2.46 -9.69
CA LEU A 83 1.53 2.40 -9.03
C LEU A 83 1.64 3.63 -8.13
N SER A 84 1.81 3.45 -6.82
CA SER A 84 1.93 4.56 -5.87
C SER A 84 3.25 4.47 -5.12
N GLY A 85 4.01 5.57 -5.16
CA GLY A 85 5.35 5.65 -4.62
C GLY A 85 5.74 7.10 -4.30
N ASP A 86 6.90 7.24 -3.70
CA ASP A 86 7.55 8.51 -3.39
C ASP A 86 8.37 8.95 -4.61
N ASN A 87 8.21 10.20 -5.06
CA ASN A 87 9.03 10.83 -6.10
C ASN A 87 9.68 12.15 -5.60
N GLY A 88 9.96 12.25 -4.30
CA GLY A 88 10.48 13.41 -3.59
C GLY A 88 11.96 13.73 -3.85
N SER A 89 12.63 12.99 -4.72
CA SER A 89 13.99 13.28 -5.19
C SER A 89 14.10 13.05 -6.70
N GLU A 90 14.65 14.03 -7.42
CA GLU A 90 14.91 13.93 -8.87
C GLU A 90 15.83 12.76 -9.25
N THR A 91 16.62 12.26 -8.30
CA THR A 91 17.58 11.16 -8.49
C THR A 91 17.00 9.76 -8.25
N HIS A 92 15.72 9.65 -7.85
CA HIS A 92 15.11 8.37 -7.47
C HIS A 92 13.74 8.18 -8.14
N ASP A 93 13.76 7.83 -9.43
CA ASP A 93 12.54 7.63 -10.22
C ASP A 93 11.95 6.21 -10.03
N GLU A 94 11.53 5.89 -8.80
CA GLU A 94 10.94 4.59 -8.44
C GLU A 94 9.75 4.26 -9.35
N LEU A 95 8.89 5.23 -9.63
CA LEU A 95 7.67 5.02 -10.41
C LEU A 95 7.96 4.72 -11.88
N THR A 96 8.98 5.34 -12.48
CA THR A 96 9.41 4.98 -13.83
C THR A 96 9.96 3.56 -13.87
N VAL A 97 10.76 3.15 -12.87
CA VAL A 97 11.24 1.76 -12.75
C VAL A 97 10.07 0.79 -12.62
N MET A 98 9.07 1.09 -11.78
CA MET A 98 7.87 0.25 -11.62
C MET A 98 7.08 0.14 -12.92
N LYS A 99 6.88 1.26 -13.63
CA LYS A 99 6.14 1.27 -14.90
C LYS A 99 6.85 0.46 -15.95
N LEU A 100 8.13 0.73 -16.19
CA LEU A 100 8.94 0.01 -17.18
C LEU A 100 8.93 -1.50 -16.88
N TYR A 101 9.09 -1.89 -15.62
CA TYR A 101 9.00 -3.28 -15.22
C TYR A 101 7.64 -3.90 -15.60
N CYS A 102 6.52 -3.24 -15.30
CA CYS A 102 5.20 -3.73 -15.72
C CYS A 102 5.06 -3.85 -17.25
N CYS A 103 5.59 -2.88 -18.00
CA CYS A 103 5.53 -2.86 -19.47
C CYS A 103 6.35 -4.01 -20.08
N GLU A 104 7.59 -4.19 -19.62
CA GLU A 104 8.47 -5.29 -20.02
C GLU A 104 7.85 -6.66 -19.74
N HIS A 105 6.97 -6.74 -18.73
CA HIS A 105 6.26 -7.96 -18.37
C HIS A 105 4.86 -8.06 -19.00
N GLY A 106 4.54 -7.24 -20.00
CA GLY A 106 3.36 -7.37 -20.86
C GLY A 106 2.09 -6.68 -20.35
N VAL A 107 2.20 -5.69 -19.46
CA VAL A 107 1.09 -4.80 -19.12
C VAL A 107 1.04 -3.64 -20.11
N ASP A 108 -0.14 -3.38 -20.68
CA ASP A 108 -0.37 -2.23 -21.57
C ASP A 108 -0.15 -0.91 -20.80
N THR A 109 0.68 -0.03 -21.34
CA THR A 109 1.02 1.27 -20.76
C THR A 109 -0.21 2.13 -20.50
N ASN A 110 -1.27 2.00 -21.31
CA ASN A 110 -2.53 2.71 -21.14
C ASN A 110 -3.38 2.20 -19.97
N LYS A 111 -2.99 1.09 -19.35
CA LYS A 111 -3.64 0.51 -18.17
C LYS A 111 -2.89 0.82 -16.88
N ILE A 112 -1.76 1.54 -16.95
CA ILE A 112 -0.92 1.88 -15.82
C ILE A 112 -1.07 3.38 -15.51
N TYR A 113 -1.38 3.69 -14.26
CA TYR A 113 -1.46 5.06 -13.73
C TYR A 113 -0.44 5.21 -12.60
N LEU A 114 0.08 6.42 -12.44
CA LEU A 114 1.14 6.71 -11.47
C LEU A 114 0.68 7.73 -10.43
N ASP A 115 0.94 7.42 -9.17
CA ASP A 115 0.76 8.31 -8.03
C ASP A 115 2.11 8.69 -7.43
N TYR A 116 2.58 9.88 -7.79
CA TYR A 116 3.89 10.46 -7.40
C TYR A 116 3.98 10.98 -5.97
N ALA A 117 2.89 10.93 -5.20
CA ALA A 117 2.83 11.47 -3.84
C ALA A 117 2.38 10.42 -2.81
N GLY A 118 2.76 9.16 -3.04
CA GLY A 118 2.54 8.01 -2.17
C GLY A 118 3.54 7.90 -1.02
N PHE A 119 3.83 9.00 -0.31
CA PHE A 119 4.88 9.05 0.74
C PHE A 119 4.65 8.13 1.94
N ASP A 120 3.39 7.83 2.25
CA ASP A 120 3.00 6.79 3.20
C ASP A 120 1.68 6.15 2.78
N SER A 121 1.36 4.98 3.34
CA SER A 121 0.17 4.22 2.91
C SER A 121 -1.13 4.98 3.12
N TYR A 122 -1.18 5.88 4.12
CA TYR A 122 -2.33 6.77 4.28
C TYR A 122 -2.44 7.75 3.11
N SER A 123 -1.34 8.38 2.71
CA SER A 123 -1.30 9.30 1.58
C SER A 123 -1.64 8.60 0.26
N THR A 124 -1.09 7.40 0.01
CA THR A 124 -1.46 6.56 -1.13
C THR A 124 -2.96 6.32 -1.18
N LEU A 125 -3.57 5.87 -0.08
CA LEU A 125 -5.00 5.50 -0.09
C LEU A 125 -5.92 6.71 -0.08
N TYR A 126 -5.55 7.79 0.61
CA TYR A 126 -6.27 9.06 0.53
C TYR A 126 -6.28 9.57 -0.91
N ARG A 127 -5.13 9.61 -1.57
CA ARG A 127 -5.03 10.07 -2.95
C ARG A 127 -5.76 9.12 -3.89
N SER A 128 -5.66 7.81 -3.70
CA SER A 128 -6.42 6.82 -4.45
C SER A 128 -7.92 7.11 -4.41
N LYS A 129 -8.46 7.46 -3.24
CA LYS A 129 -9.88 7.83 -3.09
C LYS A 129 -10.20 9.18 -3.74
N TYR A 130 -9.48 10.23 -3.38
CA TYR A 130 -9.92 11.61 -3.66
C TYR A 130 -9.35 12.22 -4.94
N ILE A 131 -8.22 11.70 -5.41
CA ILE A 131 -7.51 12.17 -6.62
C ILE A 131 -7.77 11.23 -7.80
N PHE A 132 -7.71 9.91 -7.56
CA PHE A 132 -7.94 8.90 -8.59
C PHE A 132 -9.38 8.36 -8.63
N ASN A 133 -10.24 8.80 -7.70
CA ASN A 133 -11.66 8.40 -7.61
C ASN A 133 -11.87 6.87 -7.59
N ILE A 134 -11.02 6.16 -6.83
CA ILE A 134 -11.09 4.70 -6.69
C ILE A 134 -11.99 4.35 -5.51
N ASP A 135 -13.10 3.67 -5.79
CA ASP A 135 -14.06 3.20 -4.78
C ASP A 135 -13.84 1.74 -4.38
N THR A 136 -13.14 0.95 -5.19
CA THR A 136 -12.87 -0.47 -4.94
C THR A 136 -11.53 -0.85 -5.56
N ALA A 137 -10.68 -1.54 -4.79
CA ALA A 137 -9.34 -1.93 -5.26
C ALA A 137 -8.83 -3.20 -4.60
N ILE A 138 -7.93 -3.89 -5.32
CA ILE A 138 -7.02 -4.87 -4.72
C ILE A 138 -5.71 -4.17 -4.34
N LEU A 139 -5.37 -4.19 -3.06
CA LEU A 139 -4.15 -3.64 -2.48
C LEU A 139 -3.06 -4.72 -2.52
N VAL A 140 -1.98 -4.47 -3.27
CA VAL A 140 -0.91 -5.44 -3.50
C VAL A 140 0.31 -5.07 -2.66
N SER A 141 0.63 -5.92 -1.68
CA SER A 141 1.75 -5.71 -0.77
C SER A 141 2.15 -7.00 -0.05
N GLN A 142 3.19 -6.93 0.78
CA GLN A 142 3.53 -8.06 1.66
C GLN A 142 2.50 -8.20 2.80
N LYS A 143 2.32 -9.43 3.29
CA LYS A 143 1.27 -9.75 4.30
C LYS A 143 1.38 -8.91 5.56
N TYR A 144 2.60 -8.63 6.03
CA TYR A 144 2.80 -7.82 7.24
C TYR A 144 2.17 -6.42 7.11
N HIS A 145 2.12 -5.86 5.90
CA HIS A 145 1.67 -4.50 5.62
C HIS A 145 0.16 -4.41 5.28
N LEU A 146 -0.43 -5.47 4.75
CA LEU A 146 -1.76 -5.42 4.14
C LEU A 146 -2.87 -5.06 5.12
N ASN A 147 -2.81 -5.51 6.38
CA ASN A 147 -3.84 -5.20 7.38
C ASN A 147 -4.00 -3.69 7.59
N ARG A 148 -2.89 -2.95 7.68
CA ARG A 148 -2.91 -1.49 7.77
C ARG A 148 -3.50 -0.86 6.51
N CYS A 149 -3.06 -1.30 5.33
CA CYS A 149 -3.56 -0.77 4.06
C CYS A 149 -5.07 -0.98 3.88
N VAL A 150 -5.56 -2.19 4.12
CA VAL A 150 -6.99 -2.50 4.01
C VAL A 150 -7.81 -1.68 4.99
N ASN A 151 -7.35 -1.53 6.24
CA ASN A 151 -8.03 -0.71 7.25
C ASN A 151 -8.13 0.75 6.81
N ILE A 152 -7.02 1.36 6.37
CA ILE A 152 -7.00 2.73 5.87
C ILE A 152 -7.96 2.88 4.68
N GLY A 153 -7.88 1.98 3.69
CA GLY A 153 -8.70 2.04 2.49
C GLY A 153 -10.19 1.99 2.83
N ASN A 154 -10.59 1.02 3.67
CA ASN A 154 -11.97 0.88 4.10
C ASN A 154 -12.48 2.11 4.86
N LYS A 155 -11.66 2.69 5.76
CA LYS A 155 -12.03 3.89 6.52
C LYS A 155 -12.11 5.17 5.67
N LEU A 156 -11.39 5.22 4.55
CA LEU A 156 -11.49 6.29 3.56
C LEU A 156 -12.59 6.04 2.52
N GLY A 157 -13.33 4.93 2.62
CA GLY A 157 -14.42 4.61 1.70
C GLY A 157 -13.97 3.95 0.38
N ILE A 158 -12.82 3.28 0.38
CA ILE A 158 -12.39 2.35 -0.67
C ILE A 158 -12.70 0.94 -0.19
N LYS A 159 -13.58 0.21 -0.88
CA LYS A 159 -13.77 -1.22 -0.66
C LYS A 159 -12.50 -1.97 -1.02
N SER A 160 -11.72 -2.33 0.00
CA SER A 160 -10.34 -2.77 -0.16
C SER A 160 -10.20 -4.27 0.08
N TYR A 161 -9.54 -4.94 -0.86
CA TYR A 161 -9.11 -6.34 -0.74
C TYR A 161 -7.59 -6.38 -0.70
N GLY A 162 -6.98 -7.29 0.06
CA GLY A 162 -5.53 -7.47 0.03
C GLY A 162 -5.11 -8.62 -0.86
N PHE A 163 -3.98 -8.50 -1.55
CA PHE A 163 -3.35 -9.61 -2.25
C PHE A 163 -1.88 -9.74 -1.83
N ILE A 164 -1.53 -10.91 -1.29
CA ILE A 164 -0.23 -11.18 -0.68
C ILE A 164 0.83 -11.35 -1.77
N ALA A 165 1.86 -10.51 -1.72
CA ALA A 165 3.03 -10.56 -2.60
C ALA A 165 4.22 -11.31 -2.00
N ASP A 166 4.04 -12.06 -0.91
CA ASP A 166 5.14 -12.73 -0.20
C ASP A 166 5.74 -13.85 -1.07
N GLN A 167 7.02 -13.74 -1.44
CA GLN A 167 7.76 -14.72 -2.24
C GLN A 167 9.17 -14.92 -1.64
N GLY A 168 9.28 -15.79 -0.64
CA GLY A 168 10.57 -16.12 -0.02
C GLY A 168 11.00 -15.15 1.08
N THR A 169 12.31 -14.93 1.21
CA THR A 169 12.90 -14.17 2.32
C THR A 169 13.18 -12.72 1.93
N TYR A 170 13.08 -11.84 2.93
CA TYR A 170 13.33 -10.42 2.75
C TYR A 170 14.33 -9.87 3.75
N GLN A 171 15.27 -9.06 3.25
CA GLN A 171 16.19 -8.33 4.12
C GLN A 171 15.41 -7.38 5.03
N GLY A 172 15.80 -7.31 6.30
CA GLY A 172 15.15 -6.43 7.29
C GLY A 172 13.72 -6.82 7.66
N PHE A 173 13.21 -8.00 7.27
CA PHE A 173 11.82 -8.42 7.52
C PHE A 173 11.38 -8.28 8.99
N LYS A 174 12.23 -8.68 9.94
CA LYS A 174 11.97 -8.56 11.38
C LYS A 174 11.77 -7.09 11.80
N TYR A 175 12.62 -6.20 11.29
CA TYR A 175 12.53 -4.77 11.59
C TYR A 175 11.27 -4.14 11.02
N VAL A 176 10.97 -4.37 9.74
CA VAL A 176 9.76 -3.78 9.10
C VAL A 176 8.48 -4.33 9.70
N SER A 177 8.45 -5.63 10.05
CA SER A 177 7.31 -6.26 10.72
C SER A 177 7.11 -5.73 12.14
N PHE A 178 8.20 -5.47 12.89
CA PHE A 178 8.11 -4.86 14.21
C PHE A 178 7.66 -3.40 14.16
N ARG A 179 8.23 -2.61 13.24
CA ARG A 179 7.83 -1.21 13.01
C ARG A 179 6.35 -1.09 12.65
N GLU A 180 5.80 -2.08 11.97
CA GLU A 180 4.41 -2.07 11.50
C GLU A 180 3.38 -1.94 12.64
N TYR A 181 3.65 -2.49 13.83
CA TYR A 181 2.77 -2.33 14.99
C TYR A 181 2.52 -0.85 15.33
N PHE A 182 3.58 -0.04 15.26
CA PHE A 182 3.51 1.40 15.51
C PHE A 182 2.99 2.17 14.30
N ALA A 183 3.35 1.75 13.08
CA ALA A 183 2.85 2.36 11.85
C ALA A 183 1.31 2.24 11.74
N LEU A 184 0.75 1.11 12.17
CA LEU A 184 -0.71 0.89 12.21
C LEU A 184 -1.40 1.81 13.20
N VAL A 185 -0.84 1.96 14.41
CA VAL A 185 -1.35 2.93 15.40
C VAL A 185 -1.27 4.35 14.85
N LYS A 186 -0.13 4.76 14.27
CA LYS A 186 0.03 6.08 13.63
C LYS A 186 -1.01 6.31 12.53
N SER A 187 -1.26 5.32 11.68
CA SER A 187 -2.28 5.44 10.62
C SER A 187 -3.71 5.50 11.17
N THR A 188 -3.98 4.87 12.31
CA THR A 188 -5.27 4.97 12.99
C THR A 188 -5.48 6.38 13.54
N ILE A 189 -4.44 7.00 14.09
CA ILE A 189 -4.45 8.41 14.50
C ILE A 189 -4.68 9.32 13.29
N ASP A 190 -3.95 9.12 12.19
CA ASP A 190 -4.13 9.88 10.94
C ASP A 190 -5.59 9.86 10.46
N LEU A 191 -6.25 8.71 10.52
CA LEU A 191 -7.67 8.55 10.18
C LEU A 191 -8.60 9.29 11.15
N MET A 192 -8.34 9.21 12.45
CA MET A 192 -9.15 9.89 13.49
C MET A 192 -9.09 11.41 13.36
N ILE A 193 -7.92 11.97 13.03
CA ILE A 193 -7.73 13.41 12.87
C ILE A 193 -8.05 13.88 11.44
N GLY A 194 -8.37 12.98 10.52
CA GLY A 194 -8.65 13.30 9.11
C GLY A 194 -7.48 14.01 8.43
N ARG A 195 -6.23 13.53 8.63
CA ARG A 195 -5.03 14.16 8.07
C ARG A 195 -5.19 14.35 6.56
N LYS A 196 -4.87 15.53 6.05
CA LYS A 196 -4.74 15.76 4.60
C LYS A 196 -3.28 15.51 4.18
N PRO A 197 -3.01 14.69 3.14
CA PRO A 197 -1.67 14.56 2.59
C PRO A 197 -1.13 15.92 2.10
N HIS A 198 0.18 16.11 2.18
CA HIS A 198 0.81 17.38 1.80
C HIS A 198 0.61 17.71 0.32
N PHE A 199 0.72 16.69 -0.55
CA PHE A 199 0.52 16.83 -1.98
C PHE A 199 -0.79 16.18 -2.42
N LEU A 200 -1.74 17.00 -2.88
CA LEU A 200 -3.04 16.54 -3.41
C LEU A 200 -3.07 16.54 -4.94
N GLY A 201 -2.52 17.57 -5.60
CA GLY A 201 -2.54 17.65 -7.07
C GLY A 201 -3.95 17.72 -7.66
N GLU A 202 -4.03 17.65 -8.99
CA GLU A 202 -5.30 17.64 -9.72
C GLU A 202 -5.90 16.24 -9.80
N LYS A 203 -7.23 16.16 -9.97
CA LYS A 203 -7.93 14.89 -10.15
C LYS A 203 -7.46 14.20 -11.43
N ILE A 204 -7.18 12.90 -11.33
CA ILE A 204 -6.75 12.06 -12.45
C ILE A 204 -7.88 11.10 -12.81
N ASN A 205 -8.34 11.15 -14.05
CA ASN A 205 -9.36 10.23 -14.55
C ASN A 205 -8.72 8.90 -14.94
N ILE A 206 -8.83 7.89 -14.08
CA ILE A 206 -8.37 6.53 -14.35
C ILE A 206 -9.17 5.79 -15.44
N ASN A 207 -10.13 6.43 -16.10
CA ASN A 207 -10.81 5.92 -17.30
C ASN A 207 -10.32 6.60 -18.60
N GLY A 208 -9.49 7.63 -18.48
CA GLY A 208 -8.83 8.30 -19.61
C GLY A 208 -7.44 7.72 -19.93
N PRO A 209 -6.64 8.39 -20.76
CA PRO A 209 -5.26 7.99 -21.04
C PRO A 209 -4.42 7.96 -19.76
N SER A 210 -3.34 7.17 -19.78
CA SER A 210 -2.35 7.11 -18.69
C SER A 210 -1.81 8.52 -18.39
N ASN A 211 -1.65 8.86 -17.11
CA ASN A 211 -1.19 10.18 -16.65
C ASN A 211 0.34 10.33 -16.65
N TYR A 212 1.04 9.49 -17.41
CA TYR A 212 2.49 9.51 -17.52
C TYR A 212 2.93 10.36 -18.70
N THR A 213 3.81 11.33 -18.44
CA THR A 213 4.22 12.33 -19.43
C THR A 213 5.70 12.26 -19.83
N LYS A 214 6.49 11.34 -19.24
CA LYS A 214 7.90 11.17 -19.61
C LYS A 214 8.00 10.19 -20.79
N GLU A 215 8.02 10.69 -22.00
CA GLU A 215 8.42 9.92 -23.19
C GLU A 215 9.85 9.36 -23.04
#